data_AF-A0A838VUD1-F1
#
_entry.id   AF-A0A838VUD1-F1
#
_cell.length_a   1.000
_cell.length_b   1.000
_cell.length_c   1.000
_cell.angle_alpha   90.00
_cell.angle_beta   90.00
_cell.angle_gamma   90.00
#
_symmetry.space_group_name_H-M   'P 1'
#
loop_
_entity.id
_entity.type
_entity.pdbx_description
1 polymer ?
#
loop_
_entity_poly.entity_id
_entity_poly.type
_entity_poly.pdbx_seq_one_letter_code
_entity_poly.pdbx_strand_id
1 'polypeptide(L)'
;MAFINGAEWIIIVLIIVVLFFGARKIPELARSLGKASSEFQKARIDSKKTLETDMDKSAQKSVDREKLESIAETLGVDYSNKNDQDLKNSIEFELKKQNSEQ
;
A
#
# COMPACT_ATOMS: atom_id res chain seq x y z
N MET A 1 48.05 9.45 -36.38
CA MET A 1 47.23 8.23 -36.26
C MET A 1 46.07 8.55 -35.34
N ALA A 2 44.91 8.89 -35.89
CA ALA A 2 43.75 9.30 -35.10
C ALA A 2 43.25 8.10 -34.28
N PHE A 3 42.98 8.34 -32.99
CA PHE A 3 42.44 7.33 -32.11
C PHE A 3 41.00 6.99 -32.51
N ILE A 4 40.83 5.89 -33.25
CA ILE A 4 39.54 5.23 -33.46
C ILE A 4 39.16 4.56 -32.13
N ASN A 5 38.74 5.38 -31.18
CA ASN A 5 38.24 4.95 -29.88
C ASN A 5 36.76 4.57 -30.06
N GLY A 6 36.28 3.53 -29.38
CA GLY A 6 34.96 2.88 -29.59
C GLY A 6 33.70 3.75 -29.69
N ALA A 7 33.79 5.06 -29.43
CA ALA A 7 32.77 6.05 -29.77
C ALA A 7 32.37 6.02 -31.27
N GLU A 8 33.31 5.79 -32.19
CA GLU A 8 33.00 5.71 -33.63
C GLU A 8 32.10 4.51 -33.94
N TRP A 9 32.39 3.36 -33.35
CA TRP A 9 31.54 2.17 -33.46
C TRP A 9 30.14 2.39 -32.89
N ILE A 10 30.03 3.08 -31.75
CA ILE A 10 28.74 3.44 -31.14
C ILE A 10 27.91 4.34 -32.08
N ILE A 11 28.55 5.33 -32.71
CA ILE A 11 27.90 6.23 -33.68
C ILE A 11 27.42 5.45 -34.91
N ILE A 12 28.24 4.56 -35.45
CA ILE A 12 27.88 3.73 -36.62
C ILE A 12 26.64 2.87 -36.31
N VAL A 13 26.62 2.21 -35.14
CA VAL A 13 25.48 1.40 -34.72
C VAL A 13 24.22 2.25 -34.55
N LEU A 14 24.34 3.45 -33.95
CA LEU A 14 23.21 4.38 -33.82
C LEU A 14 22.65 4.80 -35.17
N ILE A 15 23.50 5.12 -36.15
CA ILE A 15 23.07 5.48 -37.50
C ILE A 15 22.30 4.31 -38.14
N ILE A 16 22.83 3.09 -38.04
CA ILE A 16 22.16 1.89 -38.55
C ILE A 16 20.77 1.74 -37.92
N VAL A 17 20.66 1.80 -36.59
CA VAL A 17 19.38 1.74 -35.87
C VAL A 17 18.42 2.84 -36.34
N VAL A 18 18.91 4.06 -36.51
CA VAL A 18 18.11 5.19 -36.99
C VAL A 18 17.66 5.02 -38.45
N LEU A 19 18.44 4.37 -39.32
CA LEU A 19 18.04 4.09 -40.69
C LEU A 19 16.95 3.01 -40.77
N PHE A 20 17.06 1.94 -39.95
CA PHE A 20 16.07 0.87 -39.93
C PHE A 20 14.77 1.26 -39.22
N PHE A 21 14.85 1.94 -38.08
CA PHE A 21 13.69 2.32 -37.27
C PHE A 21 13.18 3.74 -37.55
N GLY A 22 13.99 4.59 -38.17
CA GLY A 22 13.69 6.01 -38.39
C GLY A 22 14.00 6.87 -37.17
N ALA A 23 14.52 8.08 -37.39
CA ALA A 23 14.88 9.04 -36.33
C ALA A 23 13.68 9.45 -35.45
N ARG A 24 12.44 9.28 -35.96
CA ARG A 24 11.21 9.58 -35.23
C ARG A 24 10.82 8.50 -34.20
N LYS A 25 11.28 7.26 -34.34
CA LYS A 25 10.90 6.17 -33.41
C LYS A 25 11.61 6.24 -32.07
N ILE A 26 12.87 6.69 -32.04
CA ILE A 26 13.63 6.86 -30.79
C ILE A 26 12.90 7.78 -29.78
N PRO A 27 12.47 9.02 -30.14
CA PRO A 27 11.76 9.89 -29.20
C PRO A 27 10.35 9.40 -28.86
N GLU A 28 9.70 8.67 -29.77
CA GLU A 28 8.38 8.06 -29.53
C GLU A 28 8.46 6.95 -28.47
N LEU A 29 9.46 6.06 -28.60
CA LEU A 29 9.74 4.99 -27.63
C LEU A 29 10.16 5.55 -26.27
N ALA A 30 11.01 6.59 -26.25
CA ALA A 30 11.39 7.26 -25.01
C ALA A 30 10.17 7.86 -24.28
N ARG A 31 9.24 8.48 -25.03
CA ARG A 31 8.00 9.02 -24.47
C ARG A 31 7.07 7.93 -23.95
N SER A 32 6.87 6.83 -24.67
CA SER A 32 6.01 5.73 -24.22
C SER A 32 6.60 5.03 -22.99
N LEU A 33 7.91 4.77 -23.01
CA LEU A 33 8.61 4.15 -21.88
C LEU A 33 8.61 5.06 -20.65
N GLY A 34 8.79 6.37 -20.84
CA GLY A 34 8.71 7.36 -19.77
C GLY A 34 7.32 7.43 -19.13
N LYS A 35 6.26 7.38 -19.94
CA LYS A 35 4.88 7.29 -19.44
C LYS A 35 4.63 6.01 -18.66
N ALA A 36 5.01 4.86 -19.22
CA ALA A 36 4.86 3.56 -18.56
C ALA A 36 5.61 3.51 -17.22
N SER A 37 6.85 4.00 -17.18
CA SER A 37 7.66 4.08 -15.95
C SER A 37 7.02 5.00 -14.90
N SER A 38 6.49 6.15 -15.32
CA SER A 38 5.79 7.10 -14.43
C SER A 38 4.52 6.50 -13.83
N GLU A 39 3.69 5.86 -14.65
CA GLU A 39 2.47 5.18 -14.19
C GLU A 39 2.80 4.01 -13.26
N PHE A 40 3.84 3.25 -13.57
CA PHE A 40 4.32 2.16 -12.72
C PHE A 40 4.81 2.66 -11.36
N GLN A 41 5.59 3.75 -11.32
CA GLN A 41 6.04 4.38 -10.08
C GLN A 41 4.86 4.85 -9.22
N LYS A 42 3.85 5.49 -9.84
CA LYS A 42 2.63 5.90 -9.14
C LYS A 42 1.89 4.71 -8.54
N ALA A 43 1.68 3.65 -9.34
CA ALA A 43 1.05 2.42 -8.88
C ALA A 43 1.80 1.77 -7.71
N ARG A 44 3.15 1.79 -7.73
CA ARG A 44 3.97 1.29 -6.61
C ARG A 44 3.80 2.11 -5.34
N ILE A 45 3.77 3.44 -5.44
CA ILE A 45 3.58 4.34 -4.29
C ILE A 45 2.19 4.12 -3.68
N ASP A 46 1.15 4.08 -4.51
CA ASP A 46 -0.22 3.85 -4.05
C ASP A 46 -0.37 2.49 -3.39
N SER A 47 0.21 1.44 -3.98
CA SER A 47 0.21 0.09 -3.40
C SER A 47 0.90 0.04 -2.03
N LYS A 48 2.00 0.78 -1.84
CA LYS A 48 2.69 0.85 -0.54
C LYS A 48 1.84 1.55 0.50
N LYS A 49 1.20 2.66 0.12
CA LYS A 49 0.33 3.45 1.00
C LYS A 49 -0.91 2.66 1.43
N THR A 50 -1.52 1.88 0.54
CA THR A 50 -2.67 1.03 0.90
C THR A 50 -2.26 -0.06 1.89
N LEU A 51 -1.13 -0.72 1.67
CA LEU A 51 -0.63 -1.75 2.58
C LEU A 51 -0.30 -1.19 3.97
N GLU A 52 0.35 -0.02 4.03
CA GLU A 52 0.64 0.65 5.31
C GLU A 52 -0.66 1.05 6.03
N THR A 53 -1.64 1.59 5.31
CA THR A 53 -2.95 1.98 5.88
C THR A 53 -3.75 0.79 6.37
N ASP A 54 -3.72 -0.34 5.67
CA ASP A 54 -4.45 -1.55 6.05
C ASP A 54 -3.80 -2.25 7.25
N MET A 55 -2.47 -2.23 7.34
CA MET A 55 -1.75 -2.70 8.54
C MET A 55 -2.05 -1.82 9.76
N ASP A 56 -2.03 -0.49 9.61
CA ASP A 56 -2.35 0.44 10.71
C ASP A 56 -3.80 0.26 11.18
N LYS A 57 -4.76 0.07 10.27
CA LYS A 57 -6.15 -0.23 10.62
C LYS A 57 -6.30 -1.57 11.33
N SER A 58 -5.57 -2.59 10.90
CA SER A 58 -5.57 -3.90 11.57
C SER A 58 -4.99 -3.82 12.97
N ALA A 59 -3.87 -3.11 13.15
CA ALA A 59 -3.23 -2.90 14.44
C ALA A 59 -4.13 -2.10 15.40
N GLN A 60 -4.77 -1.03 14.91
CA GLN A 60 -5.72 -0.26 15.70
C GLN A 60 -6.94 -1.11 16.11
N LYS A 61 -7.46 -1.94 15.19
CA LYS A 61 -8.60 -2.83 15.49
C LYS A 61 -8.25 -3.86 16.57
N SER A 62 -7.05 -4.42 16.58
CA SER A 62 -6.61 -5.32 17.65
C SER A 62 -6.49 -4.61 19.01
N VAL A 63 -5.98 -3.38 19.03
CA VAL A 63 -5.87 -2.58 20.26
C VAL A 63 -7.25 -2.21 20.81
N ASP A 64 -8.20 -1.85 19.93
CA ASP A 64 -9.56 -1.53 20.34
C ASP A 64 -10.29 -2.78 20.88
N ARG A 65 -10.02 -3.96 20.29
CA ARG A 65 -10.56 -5.24 20.78
C ARG A 65 -10.02 -5.59 22.17
N GLU A 66 -8.71 -5.50 22.38
CA GLU A 66 -8.07 -5.77 23.66
C GLU A 66 -8.63 -4.90 24.81
N LYS A 67 -8.94 -3.63 24.51
CA LYS A 67 -9.61 -2.72 25.46
C LYS A 67 -11.03 -3.18 25.81
N LEU A 68 -11.82 -3.59 24.81
CA LEU A 68 -13.17 -4.11 25.05
C LEU A 68 -13.14 -5.39 25.89
N GLU A 69 -12.17 -6.27 25.64
CA GLU A 69 -11.96 -7.50 26.42
C GLU A 69 -11.59 -7.19 27.88
N SER A 70 -10.69 -6.22 28.12
CA SER A 70 -10.30 -5.80 29.47
C SER A 70 -11.49 -5.24 30.28
N ILE A 71 -12.37 -4.49 29.63
CA ILE A 71 -13.60 -3.97 30.25
C ILE A 71 -14.57 -5.13 30.53
N ALA A 72 -14.73 -6.05 29.58
CA ALA A 72 -15.58 -7.23 29.74
C ALA A 72 -15.13 -8.12 30.90
N GLU A 73 -13.83 -8.38 31.01
CA GLU A 73 -13.19 -9.11 32.11
C GLU A 73 -13.55 -8.47 33.47
N THR A 74 -13.43 -7.14 33.57
CA THR A 74 -13.75 -6.38 34.80
C THR A 74 -15.23 -6.49 35.19
N LEU A 75 -16.12 -6.59 34.18
CA LEU A 75 -17.56 -6.69 34.37
C LEU A 75 -18.05 -8.15 34.46
N GLY A 76 -17.16 -9.14 34.33
CA GLY A 76 -17.52 -10.56 34.31
C GLY A 76 -18.32 -10.98 33.07
N VAL A 77 -18.19 -10.26 31.95
CA VAL A 77 -18.90 -10.54 30.70
C VAL A 77 -18.08 -11.52 29.85
N ASP A 78 -18.69 -12.63 29.44
CA ASP A 78 -18.07 -13.58 28.51
C ASP A 78 -17.88 -12.97 27.11
N TYR A 79 -16.63 -12.97 26.63
CA TYR A 79 -16.21 -12.31 25.38
C TYR A 79 -15.63 -13.26 24.32
N SER A 80 -15.33 -14.52 24.65
CA SER A 80 -14.55 -15.41 23.79
C SER A 80 -15.23 -15.80 22.47
N ASN A 81 -16.56 -15.76 22.40
CA ASN A 81 -17.33 -16.08 21.18
C ASN A 81 -18.11 -14.88 20.61
N LYS A 82 -17.78 -13.65 21.02
CA LYS A 82 -18.50 -12.44 20.59
C LYS A 82 -17.67 -11.60 19.64
N ASN A 83 -18.30 -11.10 18.57
CA ASN A 83 -17.68 -10.06 17.74
C ASN A 83 -17.61 -8.71 18.49
N ASP A 84 -16.92 -7.74 17.92
CA ASP A 84 -16.63 -6.45 18.59
C ASP A 84 -17.90 -5.65 18.93
N GLN A 85 -18.93 -5.72 18.08
CA GLN A 85 -20.20 -5.03 18.29
C GLN A 85 -21.02 -5.70 19.39
N ASP A 86 -21.12 -7.03 19.35
CA ASP A 86 -21.87 -7.81 20.34
C ASP A 86 -21.22 -7.72 21.73
N LEU A 87 -19.89 -7.71 21.78
CA LEU A 87 -19.14 -7.50 23.02
C LEU A 87 -19.44 -6.13 23.61
N LYS A 88 -19.34 -5.07 22.79
CA LYS A 88 -19.64 -3.70 23.20
C LYS A 88 -21.08 -3.57 23.72
N ASN A 89 -22.05 -4.15 23.03
CA ASN A 89 -23.45 -4.14 23.45
C ASN A 89 -23.66 -4.85 24.80
N SER A 90 -22.96 -5.97 25.05
CA SER A 90 -23.05 -6.66 26.35
C SER A 90 -22.40 -5.89 27.50
N ILE A 91 -21.27 -5.23 27.24
CA ILE A 91 -20.64 -4.32 28.20
C ILE A 91 -21.60 -3.18 28.55
N GLU A 92 -22.19 -2.54 27.53
CA GLU A 92 -23.14 -1.44 27.74
C GLU A 92 -24.40 -1.87 28.51
N PHE A 93 -24.90 -3.09 28.26
CA PHE A 93 -26.03 -3.65 28.99
C PHE A 93 -25.70 -3.85 30.47
N GLU A 94 -24.55 -4.46 30.79
CA GLU A 94 -24.17 -4.72 32.17
C GLU A 94 -23.82 -3.42 32.92
N LEU A 95 -23.19 -2.45 32.25
CA LEU A 95 -22.94 -1.10 32.80
C LEU A 95 -24.24 -0.37 33.14
N LYS A 96 -25.24 -0.42 32.25
CA LYS A 96 -26.55 0.19 32.53
C LYS A 96 -27.24 -0.48 33.71
N LYS A 97 -27.17 -1.81 33.78
CA LYS A 97 -27.76 -2.59 34.88
C LYS A 97 -27.11 -2.24 36.23
N GLN A 98 -25.77 -2.19 36.30
CA GLN A 98 -25.04 -1.77 37.50
C GLN A 98 -25.38 -0.34 37.93
N ASN A 99 -25.51 0.60 36.98
CA ASN A 99 -25.89 1.99 37.30
C ASN A 99 -27.37 2.17 37.65
N SER A 100 -28.25 1.23 37.32
CA SER A 100 -29.68 1.30 37.66
C SER A 100 -30.05 0.70 39.02
N GLU A 101 -29.13 -0.05 39.64
CA GLU A 101 -29.32 -0.65 40.97
C GLU A 101 -28.67 0.16 42.12
N GLN A 102 -28.13 1.35 41.83
CA GLN A 102 -27.64 2.34 42.80
C GLN A 102 -28.50 3.60 42.79
#